data_AF-A0A7X9RUJ4-F1
#
_entry.id   AF-A0A7X9RUJ4-F1
#
_cell.length_a   1.000
_cell.length_b   1.000
_cell.length_c   1.000
_cell.angle_alpha   90.00
_cell.angle_beta   90.00
_cell.angle_gamma   90.00
#
_symmetry.space_group_name_H-M   'P 1'
#
loop_
_entity.id
_entity.type
_entity.pdbx_description
1 polymer ?
#
loop_
_entity_poly.entity_id
_entity_poly.type
_entity_poly.pdbx_seq_one_letter_code
_entity_poly.pdbx_strand_id
1 'polypeptide(L)'
;MEINEVINRVKIERNKEVVEKVKRQLHRENNTKQLLSFSLKSLSIVILLACFHLANSLQVHQFITEEVNKAYINMRSNEKSRLITYSLESVALELKQGNYSGAREILNELPHSHHKDWFISLTSLGLKDFETSEQYLTKINAQDDHLYHSKLDYKFCMKYHIIQVRNFYDQEGEQYSRNISQK
;
A
#
# COMPACT_ATOMS: atom_id res chain seq x y z
N MET A 1 55.07 -47.25 36.69
CA MET A 1 53.94 -46.60 35.98
C MET A 1 53.93 -47.17 34.58
N GLU A 2 52.92 -47.98 34.25
CA GLU A 2 52.89 -48.78 33.02
C GLU A 2 52.47 -47.93 31.81
N ILE A 3 53.12 -48.14 30.67
CA ILE A 3 52.90 -47.40 29.41
C ILE A 3 51.41 -47.34 29.02
N ASN A 4 50.63 -48.36 29.38
CA ASN A 4 49.18 -48.43 29.15
C ASN A 4 48.37 -47.38 29.92
N GLU A 5 48.78 -47.00 31.13
CA GLU A 5 48.12 -45.93 31.89
C GLU A 5 48.30 -44.56 31.23
N VAL A 6 49.47 -44.30 30.67
CA VAL A 6 49.79 -43.04 29.98
C VAL A 6 48.99 -42.95 28.68
N ILE A 7 48.94 -44.02 27.89
CA ILE A 7 48.16 -44.08 26.65
C ILE A 7 46.67 -43.85 26.94
N ASN A 8 46.12 -44.48 27.98
CA ASN A 8 44.73 -44.30 28.36
C ASN A 8 44.42 -42.86 28.81
N ARG A 9 45.29 -42.23 29.60
CA ARG A 9 45.13 -40.81 29.99
C ARG A 9 45.14 -39.88 28.78
N VAL A 10 46.10 -40.06 27.87
CA VAL A 10 46.18 -39.26 26.63
C VAL A 10 44.91 -39.41 25.78
N LYS A 11 44.36 -40.63 25.70
CA LYS A 11 43.11 -40.90 24.96
C LYS A 11 41.90 -40.24 25.61
N ILE A 12 41.83 -40.23 26.95
CA ILE A 12 40.77 -39.58 27.72
C ILE A 12 40.83 -38.05 27.55
N GLU A 13 42.02 -37.45 27.64
CA GLU A 13 42.21 -36.01 27.45
C GLU A 13 41.78 -35.57 26.04
N ARG A 14 42.19 -36.34 25.02
CA ARG A 14 41.83 -36.06 23.63
C ARG A 14 40.33 -36.21 23.37
N ASN A 15 39.69 -37.21 23.98
CA ASN A 15 38.24 -37.37 23.89
C ASN A 15 37.49 -36.24 24.60
N LYS A 16 37.98 -35.76 25.75
CA LYS A 16 37.42 -34.58 26.43
C LYS A 16 37.48 -33.33 25.55
N GLU A 17 38.62 -33.07 24.91
CA GLU A 17 38.77 -31.92 23.99
C GLU A 17 37.80 -31.99 22.80
N VAL A 18 37.59 -33.19 22.23
CA VAL A 18 36.64 -33.39 21.13
C VAL A 18 35.21 -33.14 21.59
N VAL A 19 34.82 -33.66 22.76
CA VAL A 19 33.47 -33.45 23.34
C VAL A 19 33.22 -31.98 23.67
N GLU A 20 34.21 -31.29 24.23
CA GLU A 20 34.18 -29.84 24.48
C GLU A 20 33.98 -29.05 23.18
N LYS A 21 34.72 -29.38 22.12
CA LYS A 21 34.58 -28.73 20.80
C LYS A 21 33.19 -28.94 20.21
N VAL A 22 32.65 -30.17 20.24
CA VAL A 22 31.31 -30.48 19.74
C VAL A 22 30.23 -29.74 20.53
N LYS A 23 30.35 -29.69 21.87
CA LYS A 23 29.41 -28.90 22.71
C LYS A 23 29.43 -27.42 22.38
N ARG A 24 30.62 -26.82 22.22
CA ARG A 24 30.74 -25.40 21.85
C ARG A 24 30.15 -25.13 20.47
N GLN A 25 30.36 -26.03 19.52
CA GLN A 25 29.81 -25.90 18.16
C GLN A 25 28.27 -26.01 18.16
N LEU A 26 27.70 -27.01 18.82
CA LEU A 26 26.24 -27.14 18.99
C LEU A 26 25.63 -25.92 19.68
N HIS A 27 26.28 -25.41 20.72
CA HIS A 27 25.79 -24.23 21.44
C HIS A 27 25.83 -22.98 20.57
N ARG A 28 26.89 -22.80 19.77
CA ARG A 28 27.01 -21.70 18.82
C ARG A 28 25.95 -21.77 17.73
N GLU A 29 25.73 -22.95 17.15
CA GLU A 29 24.68 -23.19 16.16
C GLU A 29 23.29 -22.90 16.71
N ASN A 30 23.00 -23.36 17.93
CA ASN A 30 21.71 -23.14 18.58
C ASN A 30 21.48 -21.65 18.89
N ASN A 31 22.51 -20.94 19.34
CA ASN A 31 22.46 -19.49 19.55
C ASN A 31 22.23 -18.74 18.23
N THR A 32 22.92 -19.11 17.15
CA THR A 32 22.68 -18.50 15.82
C THR A 32 21.27 -18.76 15.31
N LYS A 33 20.73 -19.98 15.49
CA LYS A 33 19.35 -20.31 15.11
C LYS A 33 18.34 -19.51 15.92
N GLN A 34 18.55 -19.37 17.23
CA GLN A 34 17.71 -18.55 18.09
C GLN A 34 17.76 -17.07 17.67
N LEU A 35 18.94 -16.49 17.47
CA LEU A 35 19.11 -15.11 17.01
C LEU A 35 18.43 -14.88 15.66
N LEU A 36 18.60 -15.78 14.70
CA LEU A 36 17.88 -15.74 13.41
C LEU A 36 16.36 -15.79 13.62
N SER A 37 15.86 -16.68 14.47
CA SER A 37 14.42 -16.78 14.75
C SER A 37 13.86 -15.51 15.42
N PHE A 38 14.61 -14.89 16.33
CA PHE A 38 14.23 -13.63 16.95
C PHE A 38 14.25 -12.49 15.94
N SER A 39 15.26 -12.45 15.06
CA SER A 39 15.37 -11.44 14.00
C SER A 39 14.25 -11.55 12.95
N LEU A 40 13.82 -12.77 12.61
CA LEU A 40 12.69 -12.98 11.71
C LEU A 40 11.37 -12.57 12.37
N LYS A 41 11.15 -12.92 13.64
CA LYS A 41 9.96 -12.52 14.38
C LYS A 41 9.88 -11.00 14.54
N SER A 42 10.99 -10.34 14.87
CA SER A 42 11.03 -8.88 14.99
C SER A 42 10.81 -8.21 13.63
N LEU A 43 11.39 -8.74 12.55
CA LEU A 43 11.14 -8.25 11.20
C LEU A 43 9.65 -8.33 10.84
N SER A 44 8.98 -9.45 11.13
CA SER A 44 7.54 -9.58 10.90
C SER A 44 6.72 -8.56 11.67
N ILE A 45 7.08 -8.28 12.93
CA ILE A 45 6.43 -7.24 13.74
C ILE A 45 6.65 -5.85 13.13
N VAL A 46 7.87 -5.54 12.69
CA VAL A 46 8.18 -4.27 12.03
C VAL A 46 7.40 -4.11 10.74
N ILE A 47 7.30 -5.16 9.91
CA ILE A 47 6.50 -5.15 8.69
C ILE A 47 5.02 -4.92 9.02
N LEU A 48 4.49 -5.62 10.03
CA LEU A 48 3.11 -5.45 10.48
C LEU A 48 2.83 -4.00 10.93
N LEU A 49 3.72 -3.43 11.75
CA LEU A 49 3.62 -2.04 12.20
C LEU A 49 3.73 -1.05 11.04
N ALA A 50 4.60 -1.32 10.06
CA ALA A 50 4.73 -0.50 8.86
C ALA A 50 3.45 -0.53 8.01
N CYS A 51 2.86 -1.72 7.82
CA CYS A 51 1.58 -1.86 7.12
C CYS A 51 0.45 -1.14 7.87
N PHE A 52 0.38 -1.29 9.19
CA PHE A 52 -0.62 -0.63 10.03
C PHE A 52 -0.47 0.89 10.01
N HIS A 53 0.77 1.39 10.06
CA HIS A 53 1.08 2.81 9.95
C HIS A 53 0.71 3.36 8.56
N LEU A 54 0.99 2.60 7.49
CA LEU A 54 0.63 2.99 6.13
C LEU A 54 -0.89 3.06 5.95
N ALA A 55 -1.63 2.08 6.47
CA ALA A 55 -3.08 2.07 6.42
C ALA A 55 -3.72 3.26 7.16
N ASN A 56 -3.18 3.63 8.32
CA ASN A 56 -3.70 4.74 9.12
C ASN A 56 -3.27 6.12 8.64
N SER A 57 -2.09 6.24 8.02
CA SER A 57 -1.61 7.53 7.48
C SER A 57 -2.23 7.87 6.12
N LEU A 58 -2.75 6.88 5.39
CA LEU A 58 -3.34 7.11 4.08
C LEU A 58 -4.67 7.88 4.19
N GLN A 59 -4.65 9.14 3.77
CA GLN A 59 -5.86 9.96 3.67
C GLN A 59 -6.37 9.99 2.23
N VAL A 60 -7.67 9.76 2.04
CA VAL A 60 -8.32 9.75 0.70
C VAL A 60 -8.04 11.06 -0.04
N HIS A 61 -8.19 12.19 0.64
CA HIS A 61 -7.97 13.50 0.05
C HIS A 61 -6.51 13.74 -0.38
N GLN A 62 -5.54 13.31 0.43
CA GLN A 62 -4.12 13.41 0.09
C GLN A 62 -3.78 12.52 -1.11
N PHE A 63 -4.31 11.30 -1.14
CA PHE A 63 -4.16 10.39 -2.28
C PHE A 63 -4.71 11.01 -3.56
N ILE A 64 -5.95 11.52 -3.54
CA ILE A 64 -6.56 12.19 -4.70
C ILE A 64 -5.71 13.38 -5.14
N THR A 65 -5.24 14.22 -4.20
CA THR A 65 -4.39 15.38 -4.51
C THR A 65 -3.08 14.99 -5.20
N GLU A 66 -2.40 13.93 -4.71
CA GLU A 66 -1.20 13.38 -5.36
C GLU A 66 -1.48 12.95 -6.79
N GLU A 67 -2.60 12.24 -7.02
CA GLU A 67 -2.96 11.72 -8.33
C GLU A 67 -3.45 12.80 -9.31
N VAL A 68 -4.13 13.83 -8.82
CA VAL A 68 -4.46 15.03 -9.62
C VAL A 68 -3.18 15.77 -10.04
N ASN A 69 -2.18 15.88 -9.17
CA ASN A 69 -0.91 16.54 -9.51
C ASN A 69 -0.09 15.78 -10.57
N LYS A 70 -0.33 14.49 -10.76
CA LYS A 70 0.29 13.67 -11.81
C LYS A 70 -0.45 13.74 -13.15
N ALA A 71 -1.59 14.44 -13.21
CA ALA A 71 -2.41 14.51 -14.42
C ALA A 71 -1.75 15.34 -15.53
N TYR A 72 -1.74 14.78 -16.76
CA TYR A 72 -1.12 15.39 -17.92
C TYR A 72 -2.04 16.39 -18.63
N ILE A 73 -2.36 17.54 -18.04
CA ILE A 73 -3.21 18.55 -18.69
C ILE A 73 -2.38 19.30 -19.76
N ASN A 74 -2.52 18.93 -21.04
CA ASN A 74 -1.74 19.54 -22.14
C ASN A 74 -2.48 20.72 -22.77
N MET A 75 -1.91 21.93 -22.64
CA MET A 75 -2.55 23.21 -22.97
C MET A 75 -2.43 23.68 -24.44
N ARG A 76 -1.77 22.91 -25.32
CA ARG A 76 -1.23 23.48 -26.59
C ARG A 76 -2.14 23.47 -27.82
N SER A 77 -3.39 23.01 -27.80
CA SER A 77 -4.19 22.93 -29.03
C SER A 77 -5.53 23.67 -28.93
N ASN A 78 -5.93 24.38 -30.00
CA ASN A 78 -7.26 24.90 -30.37
C ASN A 78 -8.15 25.60 -29.31
N GLU A 79 -8.81 26.70 -29.69
CA GLU A 79 -9.75 27.44 -28.83
C GLU A 79 -10.90 26.60 -28.23
N LYS A 80 -11.41 25.59 -28.95
CA LYS A 80 -12.37 24.62 -28.38
C LYS A 80 -11.74 23.73 -27.29
N SER A 81 -10.46 23.39 -27.45
CA SER A 81 -9.72 22.65 -26.43
C SER A 81 -9.32 23.56 -25.26
N ARG A 82 -9.25 24.89 -25.41
CA ARG A 82 -9.07 25.81 -24.27
C ARG A 82 -10.21 25.73 -23.26
N LEU A 83 -11.48 25.78 -23.71
CA LEU A 83 -12.64 25.66 -22.80
C LEU A 83 -12.62 24.34 -22.03
N ILE A 84 -12.36 23.23 -22.72
CA ILE A 84 -12.24 21.91 -22.09
C ILE A 84 -11.07 21.89 -21.10
N THR A 85 -9.92 22.48 -21.45
CA THR A 85 -8.76 22.60 -20.55
C THR A 85 -9.10 23.40 -19.30
N TYR A 86 -9.76 24.55 -19.41
CA TYR A 86 -10.19 25.33 -18.24
C TYR A 86 -11.17 24.55 -17.37
N SER A 87 -12.14 23.84 -17.95
CA SER A 87 -13.04 22.99 -17.17
C SER A 87 -12.30 21.84 -16.47
N LEU A 88 -11.29 21.23 -17.11
CA LEU A 88 -10.45 20.20 -16.48
C LEU A 88 -9.57 20.77 -15.37
N GLU A 89 -9.10 22.01 -15.49
CA GLU A 89 -8.40 22.73 -14.43
C GLU A 89 -9.33 23.03 -13.25
N SER A 90 -10.57 23.44 -13.52
CA SER A 90 -11.59 23.62 -12.49
C SER A 90 -11.86 22.31 -11.76
N VAL A 91 -12.04 21.20 -12.48
CA VAL A 91 -12.16 19.86 -11.85
C VAL A 91 -10.96 19.55 -10.97
N ALA A 92 -9.74 19.77 -11.46
CA ALA A 92 -8.53 19.54 -10.69
C ALA A 92 -8.47 20.41 -9.42
N LEU A 93 -8.94 21.66 -9.49
CA LEU A 93 -9.02 22.57 -8.34
C LEU A 93 -10.04 22.06 -7.30
N GLU A 94 -11.26 21.71 -7.74
CA GLU A 94 -12.31 21.19 -6.87
C GLU A 94 -11.86 19.91 -6.15
N LEU A 95 -11.21 18.99 -6.87
CA LEU A 95 -10.64 17.77 -6.29
C LEU A 95 -9.55 18.06 -5.23
N LYS A 96 -8.66 19.02 -5.49
CA LYS A 96 -7.62 19.47 -4.54
C LYS A 96 -8.18 20.19 -3.31
N GLN A 97 -9.39 20.73 -3.41
CA GLN A 97 -10.10 21.33 -2.28
C GLN A 97 -11.00 20.31 -1.54
N GLY A 98 -11.12 19.09 -2.08
CA GLY A 98 -11.98 18.05 -1.51
C GLY A 98 -13.47 18.24 -1.84
N ASN A 99 -13.81 19.17 -2.75
CA ASN A 99 -15.17 19.36 -3.23
C ASN A 99 -15.48 18.38 -4.37
N TYR A 100 -15.64 17.11 -4.02
CA TYR A 100 -15.87 16.04 -4.99
C TYR A 100 -17.24 16.18 -5.69
N SER A 101 -18.25 16.74 -5.02
CA SER A 101 -19.56 17.01 -5.62
C SER A 101 -19.46 18.05 -6.73
N GLY A 102 -18.78 19.18 -6.49
CA GLY A 102 -18.55 20.21 -7.51
C GLY A 102 -17.72 19.67 -8.69
N ALA A 103 -16.70 18.87 -8.42
CA ALA A 103 -15.94 18.19 -9.47
C ALA A 103 -16.83 17.30 -10.36
N ARG A 104 -17.78 16.56 -9.76
CA ARG A 104 -18.72 15.70 -10.50
C ARG A 104 -19.65 16.49 -11.41
N GLU A 105 -20.15 17.62 -10.95
CA GLU A 105 -21.04 18.49 -11.74
C GLU A 105 -20.34 18.96 -13.01
N ILE A 106 -19.10 19.46 -12.90
CA ILE A 106 -18.31 19.90 -14.06
C ILE A 106 -18.00 18.71 -14.99
N LEU A 107 -17.65 17.54 -14.43
CA LEU A 107 -17.32 16.35 -15.22
C LEU A 107 -18.49 15.84 -16.06
N ASN A 108 -19.73 15.98 -15.58
CA ASN A 108 -20.92 15.54 -16.32
C ASN A 108 -21.12 16.32 -17.62
N GLU A 109 -20.72 17.59 -17.64
CA GLU A 109 -20.86 18.48 -18.80
C GLU A 109 -19.72 18.32 -19.83
N LEU A 110 -18.60 17.72 -19.44
CA LEU A 110 -17.44 17.56 -20.31
C LEU A 110 -17.62 16.42 -21.33
N PRO A 111 -17.07 16.54 -22.55
CA PRO A 111 -17.03 15.43 -23.50
C PRO A 111 -16.13 14.30 -23.00
N HIS A 112 -16.31 13.09 -23.55
CA HIS A 112 -15.46 11.95 -23.25
C HIS A 112 -14.00 12.23 -23.61
N SER A 113 -13.09 11.92 -22.70
CA SER A 113 -11.64 12.07 -22.86
C SER A 113 -10.90 11.24 -21.82
N HIS A 114 -9.62 10.94 -22.05
CA HIS A 114 -8.79 10.22 -21.08
C HIS A 114 -8.69 10.95 -19.73
N HIS A 115 -8.69 12.29 -19.76
CA HIS A 115 -8.71 13.12 -18.55
C HIS A 115 -10.02 13.00 -17.78
N LYS A 116 -11.15 13.01 -18.51
CA LYS A 116 -12.47 12.84 -17.90
C LYS A 116 -12.57 11.49 -17.19
N ASP A 117 -12.14 10.40 -17.85
CA ASP A 117 -12.18 9.06 -17.26
C ASP A 117 -11.34 8.98 -15.98
N TRP A 118 -10.12 9.54 -16.01
CA TRP A 118 -9.25 9.63 -14.84
C TRP A 118 -9.89 10.43 -13.71
N PHE A 119 -10.38 11.65 -13.99
CA PHE A 119 -10.97 12.47 -12.95
C PHE A 119 -12.28 11.91 -12.42
N ILE A 120 -13.10 11.23 -13.22
CA ILE A 120 -14.28 10.51 -12.72
C ILE A 120 -13.87 9.45 -11.70
N SER A 121 -12.84 8.64 -11.97
CA SER A 121 -12.39 7.64 -10.99
C SER A 121 -11.99 8.28 -9.64
N LEU A 122 -11.25 9.40 -9.68
CA LEU A 122 -10.82 10.11 -8.47
C LEU A 122 -11.99 10.80 -7.75
N THR A 123 -12.90 11.41 -8.49
CA THR A 123 -14.12 12.04 -7.96
C THR A 123 -15.01 11.00 -7.28
N SER A 124 -15.28 9.87 -7.94
CA SER A 124 -16.10 8.78 -7.39
C SER A 124 -15.45 8.18 -6.15
N LEU A 125 -14.13 8.00 -6.13
CA LEU A 125 -13.40 7.60 -4.92
C LEU A 125 -13.62 8.57 -3.75
N GLY A 126 -13.51 9.88 -4.01
CA GLY A 126 -13.74 10.92 -3.00
C GLY A 126 -15.19 10.94 -2.47
N LEU A 127 -16.15 10.63 -3.33
CA LEU A 127 -17.57 10.48 -3.00
C LEU A 127 -17.92 9.13 -2.35
N LYS A 128 -16.93 8.25 -2.13
CA LYS A 128 -17.14 6.88 -1.63
C LYS A 128 -17.98 5.99 -2.56
N ASP A 129 -18.10 6.37 -3.83
CA ASP A 129 -18.71 5.58 -4.90
C ASP A 129 -17.64 4.68 -5.53
N PHE A 130 -17.32 3.60 -4.83
CA PHE A 130 -16.26 2.68 -5.23
C PHE A 130 -16.59 1.89 -6.50
N GLU A 131 -17.87 1.61 -6.75
CA GLU A 131 -18.31 0.88 -7.92
C GLU A 131 -18.00 1.69 -9.19
N THR A 132 -18.45 2.94 -9.26
CA THR A 132 -18.15 3.81 -10.40
C THR A 132 -16.64 4.04 -10.52
N SER A 133 -15.95 4.26 -9.40
CA SER A 133 -14.51 4.43 -9.42
C SER A 133 -13.79 3.22 -10.05
N GLU A 134 -14.12 2.00 -9.62
CA GLU A 134 -13.52 0.76 -10.12
C GLU A 134 -13.86 0.49 -11.59
N GLN A 135 -15.09 0.81 -12.02
CA GLN A 135 -15.48 0.71 -13.44
C GLN A 135 -14.56 1.56 -14.33
N TYR A 136 -14.30 2.81 -13.94
CA TYR A 136 -13.42 3.69 -14.70
C TYR A 136 -11.95 3.27 -14.60
N LEU A 137 -11.46 2.82 -13.44
CA LEU A 137 -10.10 2.29 -13.33
C LEU A 137 -9.88 1.05 -14.20
N THR A 138 -10.87 0.15 -14.25
CA THR A 138 -10.85 -1.04 -15.11
C THR A 138 -10.82 -0.65 -16.59
N LYS A 139 -11.65 0.32 -16.99
CA LYS A 139 -11.64 0.88 -18.35
C LYS A 139 -10.26 1.43 -18.73
N ILE A 140 -9.66 2.24 -17.85
CA ILE A 140 -8.33 2.83 -18.05
C ILE A 140 -7.26 1.76 -18.17
N ASN A 141 -7.31 0.73 -17.31
CA ASN A 141 -6.34 -0.35 -17.32
C ASN A 141 -6.47 -1.25 -18.57
N ALA A 142 -7.68 -1.44 -19.09
CA ALA A 142 -7.94 -2.26 -20.28
C ALA A 142 -7.54 -1.59 -21.60
N GLN A 143 -7.30 -0.27 -21.59
CA GLN A 143 -6.94 0.53 -22.76
C GLN A 143 -5.45 0.89 -22.71
N ASP A 144 -4.59 0.12 -23.40
CA ASP A 144 -3.14 0.34 -23.40
C ASP A 144 -2.73 1.73 -23.95
N ASP A 145 -3.56 2.32 -24.80
CA ASP A 145 -3.39 3.67 -25.35
C ASP A 145 -3.94 4.78 -24.45
N HIS A 146 -4.60 4.43 -23.35
CA HIS A 146 -5.12 5.41 -22.41
C HIS A 146 -3.98 6.14 -21.71
N LEU A 147 -4.07 7.48 -21.65
CA LEU A 147 -3.01 8.35 -21.16
C LEU A 147 -2.56 8.04 -19.71
N TYR A 148 -3.47 7.43 -18.95
CA TYR A 148 -3.30 7.08 -17.54
C TYR A 148 -3.12 5.59 -17.28
N HIS A 149 -3.07 4.75 -18.31
CA HIS A 149 -2.88 3.31 -18.18
C HIS A 149 -1.66 3.00 -17.28
N SER A 150 -0.51 3.61 -17.59
CA SER A 150 0.73 3.41 -16.84
C SER A 150 0.74 4.04 -15.44
N LYS A 151 -0.30 4.78 -15.04
CA LYS A 151 -0.43 5.35 -13.69
C LYS A 151 -1.11 4.39 -12.72
N LEU A 152 -1.79 3.36 -13.23
CA LEU A 152 -2.36 2.27 -12.44
C LEU A 152 -1.30 1.24 -12.05
N ASP A 153 -0.21 1.72 -11.45
CA ASP A 153 0.87 0.87 -10.97
C ASP A 153 0.49 0.15 -9.66
N TYR A 154 1.34 -0.78 -9.22
CA TYR A 154 1.13 -1.51 -7.97
C TYR A 154 0.92 -0.59 -6.75
N LYS A 155 1.60 0.56 -6.71
CA LYS A 155 1.50 1.51 -5.59
C LYS A 155 0.14 2.19 -5.57
N PHE A 156 -0.36 2.60 -6.74
CA PHE A 156 -1.71 3.13 -6.90
C PHE A 156 -2.75 2.10 -6.43
N CYS A 157 -2.70 0.88 -6.96
CA CYS A 157 -3.66 -0.18 -6.65
C CYS A 157 -3.67 -0.52 -5.16
N MET A 158 -2.50 -0.62 -4.53
CA MET A 158 -2.37 -0.86 -3.09
C MET A 158 -3.02 0.25 -2.27
N LYS A 159 -2.72 1.53 -2.57
CA LYS A 159 -3.33 2.67 -1.85
C LYS A 159 -4.85 2.68 -2.04
N TYR A 160 -5.33 2.47 -3.27
CA TYR A 160 -6.75 2.40 -3.58
C TYR A 160 -7.48 1.32 -2.77
N HIS A 161 -6.94 0.09 -2.75
CA HIS A 161 -7.52 -1.01 -1.97
C HIS A 161 -7.56 -0.73 -0.47
N ILE A 162 -6.50 -0.15 0.09
CA ILE A 162 -6.47 0.24 1.50
C ILE A 162 -7.60 1.23 1.82
N ILE A 163 -7.84 2.22 0.94
CA ILE A 163 -8.94 3.18 1.11
C ILE A 163 -10.30 2.48 1.08
N GLN A 164 -10.52 1.57 0.12
CA GLN A 164 -11.77 0.84 -0.04
C GLN A 164 -12.08 -0.02 1.20
N VAL A 165 -11.10 -0.82 1.64
CA VAL A 165 -11.23 -1.69 2.81
C VAL A 165 -11.46 -0.87 4.08
N ARG A 166 -10.75 0.26 4.26
CA ARG A 166 -10.95 1.10 5.45
C ARG A 166 -12.36 1.67 5.52
N ASN A 167 -12.89 2.17 4.41
CA ASN A 167 -14.24 2.73 4.39
C ASN A 167 -15.31 1.67 4.72
N PHE A 168 -15.12 0.42 4.27
CA PHE A 168 -15.98 -0.69 4.64
C PHE A 168 -16.03 -0.87 6.18
N TYR A 169 -14.87 -0.92 6.83
CA TYR A 169 -14.80 -1.07 8.29
C TYR A 169 -15.29 0.16 9.06
N ASP A 170 -15.04 1.38 8.56
CA ASP A 170 -15.55 2.61 9.17
C ASP A 170 -17.09 2.62 9.15
N GLN A 171 -17.72 2.17 8.07
CA GLN A 171 -19.18 2.07 7.94
C GLN A 171 -19.80 1.02 8.88
N GLU A 172 -19.20 -0.18 8.96
CA GLU A 172 -19.67 -1.21 9.90
C GLU A 172 -19.53 -0.74 11.35
N GLY A 173 -18.40 -0.13 11.71
CA GLY A 173 -18.15 0.39 13.06
C GLY A 173 -19.17 1.44 13.52
N GLU A 174 -19.57 2.35 12.62
CA GLU A 174 -20.63 3.32 12.90
C GLU A 174 -22.00 2.65 13.11
N GLN A 175 -22.33 1.62 12.33
CA GLN A 175 -23.58 0.89 12.45
C GLN A 175 -23.67 0.14 13.79
N TYR A 176 -22.57 -0.50 14.22
CA TYR A 176 -22.49 -1.14 15.54
C TYR A 176 -22.66 -0.14 16.69
N SER A 177 -22.05 1.05 16.57
CA SER A 177 -22.11 2.09 17.61
C SER A 177 -23.53 2.65 17.77
N ARG A 178 -24.26 2.85 16.66
CA ARG A 178 -25.67 3.30 16.70
C ARG A 178 -26.60 2.28 17.36
N ASN A 179 -26.35 0.99 17.17
CA ASN A 179 -27.16 -0.09 17.76
C ASN A 179 -26.97 -0.23 19.28
N ILE A 180 -25.82 0.20 19.83
CA ILE A 180 -25.55 0.17 21.27
C ILE A 180 -26.21 1.36 21.97
N SER A 181 -26.26 2.54 21.35
CA SER A 181 -26.91 3.73 21.92
C SER A 181 -28.45 3.70 21.88
N GLN A 182 -29.06 2.71 21.24
CA GLN A 182 -30.51 2.51 21.19
C GLN A 182 -31.03 1.45 22.19
N LYS A 183 -30.14 0.87 23.01
CA LYS A 183 -30.49 -0.01 24.13
C LYS A 183 -30.30 0.71 25.46
#